data_AF-A0ABD0K885-F1
#
_entry.id   AF-A0ABD0K885-F1
#
_cell.length_a   1.000
_cell.length_b   1.000
_cell.length_c   1.000
_cell.angle_alpha   90.00
_cell.angle_beta   90.00
_cell.angle_gamma   90.00
#
_symmetry.space_group_name_H-M   'P 1'
#
loop_
_entity.id
_entity.type
_entity.pdbx_description
1 polymer ?
#
loop_
_entity_poly.entity_id
_entity_poly.type
_entity_poly.pdbx_seq_one_letter_code
_entity_poly.pdbx_strand_id
1 'polypeptide(L)'
;MNVAGNEILRQANAPDAQLLRQRQEAINKRWKALCTEVFDRQKYSGRPEEGSVKTSEFTDDMDELFFWIDETENILGSTLKLDTQYLSELLEKVKDREDEVPSRQQSLNAINANGGRMLHQDSMSAEDRENIQRDLENLNHRWTKVVSEIPEYVDKVTQRLQQLRALQGEANEVQGWLETTRELLETQVSPPGSLTSPDENDSVVVDPQTTQFAIQTRGVNVKRINATYRKLSEGSEEQEVDVPAKLTEQVDAINRDWAEVQRLADHLQPHEDSEVNEVMAQVKAEVNQSSPPATATSPLATSPTTTSPWPDFDKSVHELREWLTLLEDLLISQRVTVCDVKEIEQILASQKSLLQDMESRRPQLDEVLTTADKLQQDASNDNDRRAVREQVTSLRQHWDAALGRAERRKTQLDDMLLECRQFHQNYADLERWLAQVEDELDARPIRPESPQQVDTLIKQHQALQEEVDSHQAVVDGLRKMAEKLIEEYSEDDTRNARTQLERLSNRWSRLLNRQVENIDGCVGGLLAVEVDASTGATLRAYDASSAPERAVDRHAYHPVPRDFKLVYQGSAYRDS
;
A
#
# COMPACT_ATOMS: atom_id res chain seq x y z
N MET A 1 78.04 11.82 -9.82
CA MET A 1 79.18 12.29 -8.99
C MET A 1 80.19 11.20 -8.66
N ASN A 2 79.78 10.05 -8.10
CA ASN A 2 80.73 9.02 -7.65
C ASN A 2 81.54 8.35 -8.78
N VAL A 3 80.94 8.15 -9.96
CA VAL A 3 81.63 7.59 -11.14
C VAL A 3 82.75 8.51 -11.65
N ALA A 4 82.48 9.81 -11.78
CA ALA A 4 83.47 10.80 -12.20
C ALA A 4 84.57 11.02 -11.14
N GLY A 5 84.23 10.99 -9.85
CA GLY A 5 85.22 11.10 -8.76
C GLY A 5 86.20 9.92 -8.72
N ASN A 6 85.71 8.70 -8.96
CA ASN A 6 86.55 7.49 -8.99
C ASN A 6 87.53 7.48 -10.17
N GLU A 7 87.17 8.06 -11.32
CA GLU A 7 88.07 8.16 -12.47
C GLU A 7 89.21 9.15 -12.22
N ILE A 8 88.91 10.31 -11.61
CA ILE A 8 89.91 11.31 -11.23
C ILE A 8 90.87 10.77 -10.16
N LEU A 9 90.36 9.97 -9.22
CA LEU A 9 91.16 9.29 -8.19
C LEU A 9 92.15 8.26 -8.75
N ARG A 10 91.87 7.71 -9.93
CA ARG A 10 92.73 6.72 -10.61
C ARG A 10 93.92 7.36 -11.31
N GLN A 11 93.80 8.65 -11.64
CA GLN A 11 94.80 9.43 -12.39
C GLN A 11 95.61 10.37 -11.49
N ALA A 12 95.26 10.48 -10.19
CA ALA A 12 95.90 11.39 -9.24
C ALA A 12 97.04 10.74 -8.43
N ASN A 13 98.00 11.57 -8.04
CA ASN A 13 99.16 11.24 -7.22
C ASN A 13 98.70 10.75 -5.83
N ALA A 14 99.42 9.82 -5.20
CA ALA A 14 98.99 9.16 -3.94
C ALA A 14 98.45 10.09 -2.83
N PRO A 15 99.10 11.22 -2.47
CA PRO A 15 98.57 12.12 -1.45
C PRO A 15 97.30 12.87 -1.89
N ASP A 16 97.23 13.27 -3.16
CA ASP A 16 96.08 14.01 -3.71
C ASP A 16 94.85 13.09 -3.87
N ALA A 17 95.08 11.84 -4.25
CA ALA A 17 94.03 10.82 -4.30
C ALA A 17 93.45 10.54 -2.90
N GLN A 18 94.28 10.57 -1.85
CA GLN A 18 93.80 10.38 -0.48
C GLN A 18 92.95 11.57 -0.01
N LEU A 19 93.37 12.81 -0.32
CA LEU A 19 92.62 14.02 0.01
C LEU A 19 91.27 14.08 -0.73
N LEU A 20 91.25 13.71 -2.02
CA LEU A 20 90.03 13.68 -2.83
C LEU A 20 89.05 12.62 -2.34
N ARG A 21 89.52 11.43 -1.91
CA ARG A 21 88.65 10.41 -1.29
C ARG A 21 88.00 10.93 -0.02
N GLN A 22 88.78 11.55 0.87
CA GLN A 22 88.23 12.11 2.11
C GLN A 22 87.15 13.17 1.83
N ARG A 23 87.36 14.04 0.84
CA ARG A 23 86.35 15.03 0.45
C ARG A 23 85.10 14.39 -0.15
N GLN A 24 85.28 13.38 -1.00
CA GLN A 24 84.15 12.66 -1.61
C GLN A 24 83.34 11.89 -0.57
N GLU A 25 83.99 11.25 0.41
CA GLU A 25 83.34 10.59 1.53
C GLU A 25 82.57 11.58 2.42
N ALA A 26 83.15 12.74 2.72
CA ALA A 26 82.49 13.80 3.49
C ALA A 26 81.22 14.32 2.79
N ILE A 27 81.28 14.53 1.47
CA ILE A 27 80.11 14.95 0.69
C ILE A 27 79.06 13.85 0.64
N ASN A 28 79.45 12.59 0.41
CA ASN A 28 78.53 11.46 0.43
C ASN A 28 77.84 11.30 1.81
N LYS A 29 78.57 11.56 2.91
CA LYS A 29 78.02 11.54 4.27
C LYS A 29 76.99 12.67 4.48
N ARG A 30 77.29 13.90 4.04
CA ARG A 30 76.35 15.03 4.09
C ARG A 30 75.12 14.80 3.23
N TRP A 31 75.29 14.25 2.03
CA TRP A 31 74.18 13.91 1.14
C TRP A 31 73.25 12.88 1.76
N LYS A 32 73.78 11.81 2.36
CA LYS A 32 72.97 10.82 3.08
C LYS A 32 72.20 11.43 4.24
N ALA A 33 72.84 12.28 5.05
CA ALA A 33 72.16 12.98 6.15
C ALA A 33 71.03 13.88 5.65
N LEU A 34 71.27 14.62 4.56
CA LEU A 34 70.26 15.49 3.94
C LEU A 34 69.10 14.67 3.36
N CYS A 35 69.37 13.54 2.70
CA CYS A 35 68.34 12.63 2.21
C CYS A 35 67.50 12.08 3.36
N THR A 36 68.11 11.67 4.48
CA THR A 36 67.38 11.21 5.67
C THR A 36 66.52 12.33 6.24
N GLU A 37 67.06 13.54 6.38
CA GLU A 37 66.31 14.70 6.91
C GLU A 37 65.14 15.10 6.01
N VAL A 38 65.32 15.07 4.68
CA VAL A 38 64.24 15.33 3.71
C VAL A 38 63.19 14.23 3.75
N PHE A 39 63.60 12.95 3.88
CA PHE A 39 62.67 11.83 4.00
C PHE A 39 61.89 11.88 5.32
N ASP A 40 62.55 12.26 6.42
CA ASP A 40 61.90 12.49 7.71
C ASP A 40 60.92 13.66 7.61
N ARG A 41 61.33 14.81 7.04
CA ARG A 41 60.42 15.95 6.81
C ARG A 41 59.21 15.57 5.94
N GLN A 42 59.41 14.73 4.92
CA GLN A 42 58.34 14.24 4.05
C GLN A 42 57.43 13.22 4.76
N LYS A 43 57.97 12.46 5.71
CA LYS A 43 57.22 11.52 6.58
C LYS A 43 56.39 12.26 7.65
N TYR A 44 56.84 13.43 8.11
CA TYR A 44 56.11 14.25 9.09
C TYR A 44 55.22 15.34 8.44
N SER A 45 55.48 15.77 7.20
CA SER A 45 54.60 16.69 6.45
C SER A 45 53.40 16.01 5.81
N GLY A 46 53.36 14.68 5.81
CA GLY A 46 52.26 13.85 5.32
C GLY A 46 51.28 13.40 6.41
N ARG A 47 51.32 14.02 7.61
CA ARG A 47 50.24 13.88 8.58
C ARG A 47 49.22 14.97 8.24
N PRO A 48 48.06 14.64 7.66
CA PRO A 48 47.02 15.63 7.45
C PRO A 48 46.68 16.26 8.81
N GLU A 49 46.41 17.55 8.84
CA GLU A 49 45.61 18.18 9.90
C GLU A 49 44.16 17.63 9.85
N GLU A 50 43.98 16.31 9.89
CA GLU A 50 42.69 15.61 9.86
C GLU A 50 42.10 15.45 11.27
N GLY A 51 42.66 16.11 12.28
CA GLY A 51 42.33 15.87 13.68
C GLY A 51 41.88 17.07 14.49
N SER A 52 41.87 18.28 13.94
CA SER A 52 41.26 19.42 14.64
C SER A 52 39.79 19.50 14.25
N VAL A 53 38.93 18.79 14.98
CA VAL A 53 37.48 19.06 14.95
C VAL A 53 37.30 20.57 15.18
N LYS A 54 36.73 21.29 14.21
CA LYS A 54 36.45 22.70 14.41
C LYS A 54 35.33 22.78 15.46
N THR A 55 35.59 23.46 16.57
CA THR A 55 34.61 23.62 17.66
C THR A 55 33.28 24.19 17.17
N SER A 56 33.27 25.00 16.11
CA SER A 56 32.03 25.49 15.50
C SER A 56 31.23 24.38 14.82
N GLU A 57 31.86 23.55 13.98
CA GLU A 57 31.19 22.46 13.24
C GLU A 57 30.51 21.47 14.21
N PHE A 58 31.19 21.11 15.31
CA PHE A 58 30.58 20.27 16.34
C PHE A 58 29.35 20.92 17.01
N THR A 59 29.41 22.23 17.25
CA THR A 59 28.31 22.98 17.88
C THR A 59 27.12 23.11 16.92
N ASP A 60 27.40 23.40 15.64
CA ASP A 60 26.40 23.50 14.58
C ASP A 60 25.66 22.16 14.39
N ASP A 61 26.41 21.04 14.35
CA ASP A 61 25.83 19.69 14.26
C ASP A 61 24.95 19.34 15.48
N MET A 62 25.36 19.74 16.69
CA MET A 62 24.60 19.56 17.93
C MET A 62 23.28 20.34 17.91
N ASP A 63 23.34 21.62 17.53
CA ASP A 63 22.18 22.50 17.48
C ASP A 63 21.17 22.01 16.43
N GLU A 64 21.63 21.54 15.27
CA GLU A 64 20.76 20.96 14.24
C GLU A 64 20.00 19.73 14.76
N LEU A 65 20.71 18.82 15.44
CA LEU A 65 20.06 17.60 15.94
C LEU A 65 19.13 17.88 17.12
N PHE A 66 19.47 18.81 18.02
CA PHE A 66 18.55 19.24 19.08
C PHE A 66 17.30 19.90 18.52
N PHE A 67 17.43 20.75 17.50
CA PHE A 67 16.28 21.37 16.85
C PHE A 67 15.35 20.31 16.24
N TRP A 68 15.92 19.30 15.58
CA TRP A 68 15.14 18.19 15.04
C TRP A 68 14.42 17.39 16.13
N ILE A 69 15.09 17.12 17.26
CA ILE A 69 14.48 16.46 18.43
C ILE A 69 13.34 17.31 18.99
N ASP A 70 13.53 18.63 19.17
CA ASP A 70 12.51 19.55 19.67
C ASP A 70 11.26 19.55 18.77
N GLU A 71 11.47 19.63 17.45
CA GLU A 71 10.38 19.62 16.48
C GLU A 71 9.64 18.27 16.51
N THR A 72 10.37 17.16 16.63
CA THR A 72 9.79 15.82 16.71
C THR A 72 9.01 15.62 18.01
N GLU A 73 9.55 16.01 19.17
CA GLU A 73 8.84 15.96 20.44
C GLU A 73 7.55 16.79 20.41
N ASN A 74 7.57 17.95 19.74
CA ASN A 74 6.37 18.76 19.55
C ASN A 74 5.31 18.07 18.67
N ILE A 75 5.74 17.34 17.62
CA ILE A 75 4.82 16.53 16.80
C ILE A 75 4.24 15.36 17.62
N LEU A 76 5.08 14.64 18.37
CA LEU A 76 4.67 13.52 19.23
C LEU A 76 3.76 13.97 20.38
N GLY A 77 3.91 15.21 20.83
CA GLY A 77 3.05 15.86 21.83
C GLY A 77 1.72 16.39 21.28
N SER A 78 1.45 16.25 19.98
CA SER A 78 0.21 16.76 19.39
C SER A 78 -1.03 15.97 19.86
N THR A 79 -2.15 16.66 20.04
CA THR A 79 -3.43 16.04 20.42
C THR A 79 -4.12 15.36 19.24
N LEU A 80 -4.73 14.20 19.43
CA LEU A 80 -5.38 13.45 18.33
C LEU A 80 -6.83 13.90 18.08
N LYS A 81 -6.98 15.01 17.37
CA LYS A 81 -8.30 15.56 16.99
C LYS A 81 -9.06 14.58 16.10
N LEU A 82 -10.39 14.51 16.29
CA LEU A 82 -11.30 13.68 15.51
C LEU A 82 -11.61 14.28 14.13
N ASP A 83 -10.56 14.52 13.35
CA ASP A 83 -10.67 15.03 11.98
C ASP A 83 -9.80 14.20 11.06
N THR A 84 -10.39 13.66 10.00
CA THR A 84 -9.71 12.71 9.12
C THR A 84 -8.60 13.35 8.30
N GLN A 85 -8.75 14.62 7.93
CA GLN A 85 -7.71 15.36 7.19
C GLN A 85 -6.53 15.66 8.10
N TYR A 86 -6.79 16.25 9.28
CA TYR A 86 -5.78 16.54 10.29
C TYR A 86 -4.98 15.30 10.69
N LEU A 87 -5.65 14.18 11.00
CA LEU A 87 -4.98 12.94 11.39
C LEU A 87 -4.15 12.34 10.24
N SER A 88 -4.57 12.54 8.98
CA SER A 88 -3.80 12.09 7.82
C SER A 88 -2.52 12.93 7.65
N GLU A 89 -2.63 14.26 7.74
CA GLU A 89 -1.50 15.19 7.68
C GLU A 89 -0.53 14.98 8.86
N LEU A 90 -1.05 14.69 10.06
CA LEU A 90 -0.24 14.37 11.23
C LEU A 90 0.50 13.04 11.06
N LEU A 91 -0.17 12.01 10.52
CA LEU A 91 0.45 10.72 10.25
C LEU A 91 1.57 10.84 9.22
N GLU A 92 1.38 11.62 8.17
CA GLU A 92 2.41 11.92 7.17
C GLU A 92 3.63 12.56 7.83
N LYS A 93 3.43 13.63 8.62
CA LYS A 93 4.52 14.30 9.34
C LYS A 93 5.31 13.37 10.26
N VAL A 94 4.64 12.47 11.00
CA VAL A 94 5.32 11.53 11.91
C VAL A 94 6.08 10.47 11.11
N LYS A 95 5.54 10.01 9.98
CA LYS A 95 6.22 9.06 9.09
C LYS A 95 7.44 9.67 8.41
N ASP A 96 7.38 10.94 8.02
CA ASP A 96 8.55 11.66 7.52
C ASP A 96 9.66 11.68 8.59
N ARG A 97 9.31 11.86 9.88
CA ARG A 97 10.28 11.74 10.98
C ARG A 97 10.82 10.34 11.14
N GLU A 98 9.97 9.30 11.03
CA GLU A 98 10.38 7.90 11.05
C GLU A 98 11.40 7.58 9.96
N ASP A 99 11.18 8.09 8.74
CA ASP A 99 12.07 7.92 7.59
C ASP A 99 13.40 8.71 7.74
N GLU A 100 13.39 9.82 8.47
CA GLU A 100 14.59 10.62 8.77
C GLU A 100 15.50 9.97 9.84
N VAL A 101 14.97 9.10 10.72
CA VAL A 101 15.70 8.48 11.84
C VAL A 101 17.04 7.87 11.40
N PRO A 102 17.15 7.05 10.33
CA PRO A 102 18.42 6.43 9.95
C PRO A 102 19.51 7.45 9.59
N SER A 103 19.15 8.54 8.92
CA SER A 103 20.08 9.62 8.57
C SER A 103 20.52 10.38 9.82
N ARG A 104 19.57 10.75 10.68
CA ARG A 104 19.83 11.46 11.94
C ARG A 104 20.61 10.61 12.95
N GLN A 105 20.45 9.29 12.90
CA GLN A 105 21.27 8.34 13.67
C GLN A 105 22.75 8.38 13.25
N GLN A 106 23.05 8.63 11.97
CA GLN A 106 24.42 8.84 11.50
C GLN A 106 24.98 10.17 12.03
N SER A 107 24.17 11.24 12.03
CA SER A 107 24.54 12.53 12.65
C SER A 107 24.87 12.35 14.14
N LEU A 108 24.05 11.64 14.91
CA LEU A 108 24.32 11.35 16.32
C LEU A 108 25.65 10.59 16.51
N ASN A 109 25.93 9.60 15.66
CA ASN A 109 27.18 8.84 15.72
C ASN A 109 28.40 9.74 15.43
N ALA A 110 28.28 10.65 14.46
CA ALA A 110 29.32 11.62 14.13
C ALA A 110 29.55 12.62 15.27
N ILE A 111 28.48 13.15 15.85
CA ILE A 111 28.49 14.04 17.02
C ILE A 111 29.17 13.37 18.21
N ASN A 112 28.78 12.14 18.55
CA ASN A 112 29.39 11.37 19.65
C ASN A 112 30.89 11.11 19.41
N ALA A 113 31.27 10.80 18.17
CA ALA A 113 32.67 10.61 17.81
C ALA A 113 33.49 11.91 17.89
N ASN A 114 32.92 13.03 17.42
CA ASN A 114 33.51 14.37 17.50
C ASN A 114 33.65 14.83 18.95
N GLY A 115 32.59 14.74 19.74
CA GLY A 115 32.55 15.08 21.15
C GLY A 115 33.57 14.28 21.96
N GLY A 116 33.66 12.97 21.72
CA GLY A 116 34.69 12.12 22.35
C GLY A 116 36.12 12.57 22.01
N ARG A 117 36.38 12.97 20.76
CA ARG A 117 37.69 13.53 20.36
C ARG A 117 37.99 14.85 21.08
N MET A 118 37.00 15.72 21.25
CA MET A 118 37.16 17.02 21.90
C MET A 118 37.41 16.91 23.40
N LEU A 119 36.75 15.96 24.08
CA LEU A 119 36.97 15.69 25.50
C LEU A 119 38.40 15.24 25.81
N HIS A 120 39.06 14.58 24.85
CA HIS A 120 40.45 14.13 24.97
C HIS A 120 41.50 15.15 24.50
N GLN A 121 41.12 16.34 24.03
CA GLN A 121 42.07 17.39 23.67
C GLN A 121 42.60 18.14 24.91
N ASP A 122 43.93 18.32 24.96
CA ASP A 122 44.64 19.04 26.03
C ASP A 122 44.41 20.57 26.00
N SER A 123 43.79 21.10 24.94
CA SER A 123 43.55 22.54 24.71
C SER A 123 42.27 23.10 25.36
N MET A 124 41.38 22.27 25.90
CA MET A 124 40.07 22.69 26.44
C MET A 124 40.10 22.97 27.95
N SER A 125 39.23 23.86 28.43
CA SER A 125 39.02 24.09 29.87
C SER A 125 38.35 22.87 30.53
N ALA A 126 38.48 22.71 31.85
CA ALA A 126 37.73 21.69 32.58
C ALA A 126 36.21 21.94 32.50
N GLU A 127 35.79 23.21 32.53
CA GLU A 127 34.39 23.63 32.44
C GLU A 127 33.79 23.31 31.05
N ASP A 128 34.52 23.57 29.96
CA ASP A 128 34.07 23.26 28.61
C ASP A 128 33.88 21.75 28.41
N ARG A 129 34.79 20.94 28.97
CA ARG A 129 34.66 19.48 28.91
C ARG A 129 33.43 18.98 29.66
N GLU A 130 33.14 19.55 30.83
CA GLU A 130 31.95 19.19 31.61
C GLU A 130 30.65 19.59 30.89
N ASN A 131 30.62 20.77 30.27
CA ASN A 131 29.48 21.23 29.47
C ASN A 131 29.23 20.31 28.27
N ILE A 132 30.26 20.02 27.48
CA ILE A 132 30.15 19.11 26.31
C ILE A 132 29.68 17.72 26.74
N GLN A 133 30.23 17.18 27.84
CA GLN A 133 29.81 15.89 28.36
C GLN A 133 28.32 15.87 28.73
N ARG A 134 27.85 16.89 29.46
CA ARG A 134 26.45 17.01 29.87
C ARG A 134 25.52 17.13 28.65
N ASP A 135 25.91 17.92 27.65
CA ASP A 135 25.07 18.17 26.48
C ASP A 135 24.98 16.90 25.60
N LEU A 136 26.07 16.13 25.47
CA LEU A 136 26.06 14.82 24.83
C LEU A 136 25.17 13.81 25.56
N GLU A 137 25.25 13.76 26.90
CA GLU A 137 24.39 12.88 27.70
C GLU A 137 22.91 13.22 27.52
N ASN A 138 22.58 14.52 27.55
CA ASN A 138 21.22 15.00 27.30
C ASN A 138 20.75 14.65 25.89
N LEU A 139 21.57 14.90 24.87
CA LEU A 139 21.26 14.58 23.48
C LEU A 139 20.96 13.09 23.29
N ASN A 140 21.84 12.21 23.77
CA ASN A 140 21.67 10.77 23.65
C ASN A 140 20.43 10.26 24.40
N HIS A 141 20.14 10.85 25.57
CA HIS A 141 18.95 10.51 26.34
C HIS A 141 17.66 10.88 25.58
N ARG A 142 17.56 12.14 25.12
CA ARG A 142 16.39 12.62 24.35
C ARG A 142 16.23 11.87 23.03
N TRP A 143 17.33 11.63 22.31
CA TRP A 143 17.33 10.85 21.08
C TRP A 143 16.74 9.45 21.30
N THR A 144 17.23 8.72 22.31
CA THR A 144 16.75 7.37 22.61
C THR A 144 15.26 7.36 22.92
N LYS A 145 14.80 8.35 23.70
CA LYS A 145 13.38 8.52 24.03
C LYS A 145 12.55 8.78 22.77
N VAL A 146 12.89 9.81 22.00
CA VAL A 146 12.14 10.21 20.79
C VAL A 146 12.07 9.09 19.77
N VAL A 147 13.19 8.41 19.48
CA VAL A 147 13.21 7.30 18.52
C VAL A 147 12.33 6.13 18.98
N SER A 148 12.19 5.89 20.28
CA SER A 148 11.27 4.87 20.79
C SER A 148 9.80 5.29 20.75
N GLU A 149 9.50 6.59 20.89
CA GLU A 149 8.14 7.12 20.91
C GLU A 149 7.54 7.29 19.49
N ILE A 150 8.37 7.53 18.46
CA ILE A 150 7.92 7.66 17.07
C ILE A 150 7.03 6.50 16.61
N PRO A 151 7.47 5.22 16.63
CA PRO A 151 6.66 4.11 16.13
C PRO A 151 5.38 3.90 16.94
N GLU A 152 5.44 4.07 18.27
CA GLU A 152 4.24 3.99 19.13
C GLU A 152 3.21 5.05 18.76
N TYR A 153 3.68 6.25 18.44
CA TYR A 153 2.81 7.35 18.03
C TYR A 153 2.26 7.16 16.61
N VAL A 154 3.05 6.64 15.66
CA VAL A 154 2.58 6.23 14.32
C VAL A 154 1.40 5.25 14.45
N ASP A 155 1.55 4.21 15.27
CA ASP A 155 0.51 3.21 15.51
C ASP A 155 -0.73 3.84 16.13
N LYS A 156 -0.55 4.73 17.12
CA LYS A 156 -1.65 5.43 17.79
C LYS A 156 -2.45 6.31 16.82
N VAL A 157 -1.77 7.13 16.00
CA VAL A 157 -2.40 7.99 14.99
C VAL A 157 -3.10 7.15 13.93
N THR A 158 -2.44 6.09 13.44
CA THR A 158 -2.99 5.16 12.44
C THR A 158 -4.27 4.50 12.94
N GLN A 159 -4.26 3.95 14.16
CA GLN A 159 -5.41 3.31 14.77
C GLN A 159 -6.58 4.29 14.93
N ARG A 160 -6.31 5.51 15.41
CA ARG A 160 -7.33 6.57 15.57
C ARG A 160 -7.96 6.95 14.24
N LEU A 161 -7.15 7.14 13.21
CA LEU A 161 -7.59 7.48 11.85
C LEU A 161 -8.43 6.35 11.24
N GLN A 162 -8.01 5.10 11.40
CA GLN A 162 -8.74 3.94 10.90
C GLN A 162 -10.10 3.79 11.58
N GLN A 163 -10.16 3.93 12.90
CA GLN A 163 -11.42 3.88 13.66
C GLN A 163 -12.39 4.99 13.23
N LEU A 164 -11.88 6.21 13.00
CA LEU A 164 -12.70 7.33 12.54
C LEU A 164 -13.24 7.11 11.12
N ARG A 165 -12.40 6.64 10.19
CA ARG A 165 -12.83 6.32 8.82
C ARG A 165 -13.86 5.19 8.78
N ALA A 166 -13.64 4.14 9.56
CA ALA A 166 -14.58 3.03 9.69
C ALA A 166 -15.93 3.51 10.22
N LEU A 167 -15.93 4.31 11.30
CA LEU A 167 -17.15 4.91 11.84
C LEU A 167 -17.90 5.74 10.80
N GLN A 168 -17.20 6.64 10.09
CA GLN A 168 -17.81 7.49 9.07
C GLN A 168 -18.37 6.68 7.90
N GLY A 169 -17.64 5.66 7.43
CA GLY A 169 -18.10 4.79 6.34
C GLY A 169 -19.35 4.02 6.72
N GLU A 170 -19.33 3.34 7.87
CA GLU A 170 -20.48 2.59 8.37
C GLU A 170 -21.68 3.50 8.68
N ALA A 171 -21.44 4.67 9.28
CA ALA A 171 -22.48 5.65 9.57
C ALA A 171 -23.18 6.13 8.29
N ASN A 172 -22.43 6.48 7.25
CA ASN A 172 -23.00 6.91 5.97
C ASN A 172 -23.82 5.81 5.30
N GLU A 173 -23.32 4.57 5.31
CA GLU A 173 -24.03 3.43 4.74
C GLU A 173 -25.36 3.16 5.46
N VAL A 174 -25.34 3.11 6.79
CA VAL A 174 -26.54 2.87 7.60
C VAL A 174 -27.51 4.03 7.50
N GLN A 175 -27.02 5.27 7.45
CA GLN A 175 -27.86 6.46 7.28
C GLN A 175 -28.60 6.43 5.93
N GLY A 176 -27.91 6.10 4.83
CA GLY A 176 -28.55 5.97 3.52
C GLY A 176 -29.62 4.86 3.50
N TRP A 177 -29.33 3.71 4.13
CA TRP A 177 -30.31 2.64 4.26
C TRP A 177 -31.52 3.05 5.12
N LEU A 178 -31.29 3.77 6.22
CA LEU A 178 -32.36 4.27 7.10
C LEU A 178 -33.29 5.26 6.39
N GLU A 179 -32.73 6.17 5.60
CA GLU A 179 -33.49 7.14 4.82
C GLU A 179 -34.40 6.43 3.81
N THR A 180 -33.84 5.54 2.97
CA THR A 180 -34.62 4.77 1.98
C THR A 180 -35.69 3.90 2.63
N THR A 181 -35.35 3.22 3.74
CA THR A 181 -36.28 2.31 4.41
C THR A 181 -37.40 3.07 5.11
N ARG A 182 -37.09 4.21 5.73
CA ARG A 182 -38.10 5.09 6.33
C ARG A 182 -39.10 5.56 5.28
N GLU A 183 -38.63 6.14 4.18
CA GLU A 183 -39.51 6.67 3.12
C GLU A 183 -40.47 5.58 2.62
N LEU A 184 -39.93 4.40 2.36
CA LEU A 184 -40.70 3.23 1.94
C LEU A 184 -41.77 2.85 2.98
N LEU A 185 -41.46 2.85 4.28
CA LEU A 185 -42.43 2.53 5.32
C LEU A 185 -43.47 3.64 5.57
N GLU A 186 -43.10 4.90 5.45
CA GLU A 186 -44.02 6.04 5.59
C GLU A 186 -45.09 6.06 4.49
N THR A 187 -44.74 5.65 3.26
CA THR A 187 -45.70 5.55 2.16
C THR A 187 -46.79 4.50 2.38
N GLN A 188 -46.54 3.47 3.20
CA GLN A 188 -47.49 2.39 3.49
C GLN A 188 -48.46 2.72 4.63
N VAL A 189 -48.13 3.71 5.48
CA VAL A 189 -48.93 4.08 6.66
C VAL A 189 -49.99 5.15 6.32
N SER A 190 -49.96 5.74 5.12
CA SER A 190 -50.97 6.71 4.67
C SER A 190 -52.18 6.01 4.03
N PRO A 191 -53.44 6.42 4.31
CA PRO A 191 -54.60 5.82 3.65
C PRO A 191 -54.59 6.14 2.15
N PRO A 192 -55.01 5.23 1.26
CA PRO A 192 -55.03 5.48 -0.17
C PRO A 192 -55.97 6.66 -0.47
N GLY A 193 -55.39 7.76 -0.93
CA GLY A 193 -56.15 8.91 -1.42
C GLY A 193 -56.98 8.51 -2.64
N SER A 194 -58.29 8.50 -2.46
CA SER A 194 -59.36 8.48 -3.47
C SER A 194 -58.92 8.36 -4.94
N LEU A 195 -59.12 7.16 -5.48
CA LEU A 195 -58.96 6.78 -6.88
C LEU A 195 -59.88 7.60 -7.82
N THR A 196 -59.30 8.54 -8.55
CA THR A 196 -59.78 8.87 -9.91
C THR A 196 -58.59 9.13 -10.83
N SER A 197 -57.82 8.09 -11.16
CA SER A 197 -57.09 7.97 -12.44
C SER A 197 -56.59 6.53 -12.58
N PRO A 198 -56.83 5.85 -13.72
CA PRO A 198 -56.25 4.55 -14.00
C PRO A 198 -54.94 4.77 -14.75
N ASP A 199 -53.85 5.01 -14.04
CA ASP A 199 -52.51 4.88 -14.62
C ASP A 199 -51.54 4.33 -13.56
N GLU A 200 -51.07 3.11 -13.85
CA GLU A 200 -49.80 2.48 -13.47
C GLU A 200 -49.01 3.12 -12.32
N ASN A 201 -49.34 2.76 -11.07
CA ASN A 201 -48.41 2.93 -9.95
C ASN A 201 -48.45 1.67 -9.08
N ASP A 202 -47.47 0.78 -9.28
CA ASP A 202 -47.18 -0.36 -8.41
C ASP A 202 -46.94 0.16 -6.99
N SER A 203 -47.96 0.11 -6.14
CA SER A 203 -47.75 0.22 -4.70
C SER A 203 -47.02 -1.04 -4.25
N VAL A 204 -45.70 -0.93 -4.07
CA VAL A 204 -44.85 -1.98 -3.50
C VAL A 204 -45.38 -2.28 -2.09
N VAL A 205 -46.17 -3.34 -1.94
CA VAL A 205 -46.59 -3.80 -0.61
C VAL A 205 -45.36 -4.37 0.09
N VAL A 206 -44.99 -3.75 1.19
CA VAL A 206 -43.80 -4.11 1.97
C VAL A 206 -44.14 -5.31 2.84
N ASP A 207 -43.53 -6.46 2.57
CA ASP A 207 -43.72 -7.66 3.38
C ASP A 207 -43.21 -7.45 4.82
N PRO A 208 -44.06 -7.60 5.85
CA PRO A 208 -43.68 -7.35 7.24
C PRO A 208 -42.54 -8.25 7.74
N GLN A 209 -42.47 -9.51 7.28
CA GLN A 209 -41.45 -10.46 7.73
C GLN A 209 -40.07 -10.11 7.18
N THR A 210 -40.00 -9.81 5.88
CA THR A 210 -38.77 -9.40 5.18
C THR A 210 -38.21 -8.10 5.74
N THR A 211 -39.10 -7.15 6.07
CA THR A 211 -38.73 -5.87 6.69
C THR A 211 -38.17 -6.06 8.09
N GLN A 212 -38.81 -6.89 8.92
CA GLN A 212 -38.34 -7.17 10.27
C GLN A 212 -36.95 -7.84 10.23
N PHE A 213 -36.71 -8.72 9.27
CA PHE A 213 -35.42 -9.38 9.06
C PHE A 213 -34.33 -8.37 8.65
N ALA A 214 -34.60 -7.48 7.69
CA ALA A 214 -33.66 -6.44 7.28
C ALA A 214 -33.27 -5.52 8.46
N ILE A 215 -34.22 -5.17 9.32
CA ILE A 215 -33.99 -4.42 10.56
C ILE A 215 -33.13 -5.23 11.55
N GLN A 216 -33.33 -6.53 11.71
CA GLN A 216 -32.47 -7.32 12.61
C GLN A 216 -31.02 -7.34 12.13
N THR A 217 -30.81 -7.54 10.83
CA THR A 217 -29.47 -7.57 10.21
C THR A 217 -28.76 -6.22 10.29
N ARG A 218 -29.47 -5.11 10.09
CA ARG A 218 -28.84 -3.77 10.22
C ARG A 218 -28.63 -3.33 11.66
N GLY A 219 -29.33 -3.93 12.62
CA GLY A 219 -29.22 -3.61 14.04
C GLY A 219 -27.83 -3.90 14.64
N VAL A 220 -27.06 -4.85 14.08
CA VAL A 220 -25.67 -5.07 14.51
C VAL A 220 -24.75 -3.93 14.09
N ASN A 221 -24.99 -3.30 12.94
CA ASN A 221 -24.20 -2.17 12.47
C ASN A 221 -24.43 -0.93 13.35
N VAL A 222 -25.69 -0.62 13.69
CA VAL A 222 -26.00 0.50 14.61
C VAL A 222 -25.36 0.31 15.98
N LYS A 223 -25.36 -0.92 16.51
CA LYS A 223 -24.66 -1.22 17.78
C LYS A 223 -23.15 -1.01 17.67
N ARG A 224 -22.53 -1.42 16.55
CA ARG A 224 -21.10 -1.24 16.30
C ARG A 224 -20.73 0.25 16.14
N ILE A 225 -21.51 1.02 15.38
CA ILE A 225 -21.38 2.48 15.25
C ILE A 225 -21.38 3.14 16.63
N ASN A 226 -22.36 2.83 17.48
CA ASN A 226 -22.45 3.38 18.84
C ASN A 226 -21.29 2.96 19.74
N ALA A 227 -20.83 1.72 19.64
CA ALA A 227 -19.68 1.24 20.41
C ALA A 227 -18.38 1.96 19.99
N THR A 228 -18.15 2.09 18.70
CA THR A 228 -16.99 2.79 18.14
C THR A 228 -17.03 4.28 18.48
N TYR A 229 -18.18 4.94 18.31
CA TYR A 229 -18.36 6.35 18.70
C TYR A 229 -18.08 6.58 20.19
N ARG A 230 -18.61 5.72 21.09
CA ARG A 230 -18.34 5.82 22.53
C ARG A 230 -16.86 5.71 22.84
N LYS A 231 -16.18 4.69 22.30
CA LYS A 231 -14.73 4.52 22.47
C LYS A 231 -13.95 5.72 21.95
N LEU A 232 -14.38 6.30 20.82
CA LEU A 232 -13.74 7.48 20.27
C LEU A 232 -13.94 8.72 21.16
N SER A 233 -15.13 8.88 21.73
CA SER A 233 -15.50 9.96 22.66
C SER A 233 -14.75 9.86 23.99
N GLU A 234 -14.69 8.69 24.60
CA GLU A 234 -13.95 8.44 25.84
C GLU A 234 -12.46 8.79 25.67
N GLY A 235 -11.83 8.32 24.59
CA GLY A 235 -10.44 8.66 24.29
C GLY A 235 -10.22 10.14 23.90
N SER A 236 -11.29 10.84 23.51
CA SER A 236 -11.27 12.30 23.27
C SER A 236 -11.32 13.07 24.58
N GLU A 237 -12.15 12.64 25.53
CA GLU A 237 -12.23 13.21 26.88
C GLU A 237 -10.91 13.06 27.64
N GLU A 238 -10.24 11.90 27.53
CA GLU A 238 -8.92 11.66 28.12
C GLU A 238 -7.83 12.61 27.61
N GLN A 239 -7.99 13.15 26.40
CA GLN A 239 -7.06 14.09 25.77
C GLN A 239 -7.54 15.55 25.83
N GLU A 240 -8.65 15.84 26.51
CA GLU A 240 -9.31 17.15 26.55
C GLU A 240 -9.61 17.71 25.14
N VAL A 241 -9.97 16.82 24.21
CA VAL A 241 -10.29 17.16 22.81
C VAL A 241 -11.79 17.06 22.59
N ASP A 242 -12.41 18.16 22.17
CA ASP A 242 -13.82 18.18 21.81
C ASP A 242 -14.16 17.22 20.66
N VAL A 243 -15.27 16.50 20.83
CA VAL A 243 -15.85 15.70 19.75
C VAL A 243 -16.55 16.62 18.75
N PRO A 244 -16.30 16.50 17.43
CA PRO A 244 -16.94 17.34 16.44
C PRO A 244 -18.46 17.23 16.50
N ALA A 245 -19.15 18.37 16.60
CA ALA A 245 -20.62 18.42 16.67
C ALA A 245 -21.30 17.68 15.52
N LYS A 246 -20.72 17.74 14.31
CA LYS A 246 -21.22 17.02 13.13
C LYS A 246 -21.22 15.49 13.32
N LEU A 247 -20.20 14.95 13.98
CA LEU A 247 -20.11 13.51 14.24
C LEU A 247 -21.15 13.08 15.27
N THR A 248 -21.31 13.86 16.34
CA THR A 248 -22.34 13.65 17.37
C THR A 248 -23.73 13.72 16.74
N GLU A 249 -24.01 14.77 15.97
CA GLU A 249 -25.30 14.97 15.30
C GLU A 249 -25.63 13.81 14.34
N GLN A 250 -24.63 13.30 13.61
CA GLN A 250 -24.80 12.17 12.71
C GLN A 250 -25.16 10.88 13.46
N VAL A 251 -24.44 10.55 14.53
CA VAL A 251 -24.73 9.34 15.33
C VAL A 251 -26.08 9.47 16.02
N ASP A 252 -26.42 10.65 16.53
CA ASP A 252 -27.73 10.90 17.12
C ASP A 252 -28.85 10.81 16.08
N ALA A 253 -28.63 11.28 14.85
CA ALA A 253 -29.58 11.13 13.74
C ALA A 253 -29.80 9.67 13.40
N ILE A 254 -28.73 8.87 13.25
CA ILE A 254 -28.84 7.42 13.01
C ILE A 254 -29.64 6.74 14.12
N ASN A 255 -29.39 7.07 15.39
CA ASN A 255 -30.11 6.47 16.50
C ASN A 255 -31.59 6.85 16.54
N ARG A 256 -31.91 8.12 16.26
CA ARG A 256 -33.30 8.58 16.12
C ARG A 256 -33.98 7.87 14.96
N ASP A 257 -33.29 7.78 13.83
CA ASP A 257 -33.87 7.26 12.60
C ASP A 257 -34.08 5.76 12.65
N TRP A 258 -33.14 5.06 13.28
CA TRP A 258 -33.26 3.66 13.65
C TRP A 258 -34.50 3.39 14.50
N ALA A 259 -34.71 4.17 15.57
CA ALA A 259 -35.87 4.00 16.44
C ALA A 259 -37.20 4.22 15.69
N GLU A 260 -37.25 5.19 14.76
CA GLU A 260 -38.45 5.45 13.97
C GLU A 260 -38.73 4.34 12.95
N VAL A 261 -37.71 3.81 12.26
CA VAL A 261 -37.87 2.67 11.35
C VAL A 261 -38.37 1.43 12.10
N GLN A 262 -37.83 1.16 13.30
CA GLN A 262 -38.33 0.08 14.15
C GLN A 262 -39.80 0.31 14.52
N ARG A 263 -40.16 1.53 14.91
CA ARG A 263 -41.54 1.89 15.24
C ARG A 263 -42.47 1.67 14.04
N LEU A 264 -42.11 2.15 12.85
CA LEU A 264 -42.93 2.01 11.64
C LEU A 264 -43.11 0.53 11.25
N ALA A 265 -42.04 -0.27 11.31
CA ALA A 265 -42.10 -1.69 11.03
C ALA A 265 -43.01 -2.45 12.01
N ASP A 266 -42.97 -2.13 13.30
CA ASP A 266 -43.84 -2.73 14.33
C ASP A 266 -45.35 -2.44 14.09
N HIS A 267 -45.69 -1.40 13.33
CA HIS A 267 -47.07 -1.02 13.01
C HIS A 267 -47.59 -1.58 11.68
N LEU A 268 -46.78 -2.33 10.93
CA LEU A 268 -47.22 -3.01 9.71
C LEU A 268 -48.24 -4.10 10.06
N GLN A 269 -49.50 -3.92 9.64
CA GLN A 269 -50.53 -4.96 9.73
C GLN A 269 -50.39 -5.93 8.54
N PRO A 270 -50.57 -7.25 8.75
CA PRO A 270 -50.71 -8.17 7.63
C PRO A 270 -51.98 -7.82 6.84
N HIS A 271 -51.83 -7.51 5.55
CA HIS A 271 -52.94 -7.25 4.65
C HIS A 271 -53.65 -8.59 4.36
N GLU A 272 -54.65 -8.95 5.18
CA GLU A 272 -55.62 -9.98 4.78
C GLU A 272 -56.63 -9.32 3.83
N ASP A 273 -56.70 -9.81 2.59
CA ASP A 273 -57.63 -9.36 1.55
C ASP A 273 -59.09 -9.40 2.02
N SER A 274 -59.57 -8.28 2.56
CA SER A 274 -60.92 -8.11 3.12
C SER A 274 -62.02 -8.26 2.06
N GLU A 275 -61.73 -8.07 0.77
CA GLU A 275 -62.73 -8.14 -0.30
C GLU A 275 -63.06 -9.59 -0.70
N VAL A 276 -62.10 -10.52 -0.57
CA VAL A 276 -62.27 -11.92 -0.98
C VAL A 276 -63.15 -12.69 0.04
N ASN A 277 -63.04 -12.36 1.32
CA ASN A 277 -63.87 -12.97 2.37
C ASN A 277 -65.33 -12.48 2.33
N GLU A 278 -65.58 -11.23 1.91
CA GLU A 278 -66.93 -10.69 1.80
C GLU A 278 -67.67 -11.28 0.58
N VAL A 279 -66.96 -11.45 -0.55
CA VAL A 279 -67.48 -12.15 -1.74
C VAL A 279 -67.70 -13.63 -1.44
N MET A 280 -66.80 -14.29 -0.70
CA MET A 280 -66.98 -15.69 -0.25
C MET A 280 -68.12 -15.86 0.76
N ALA A 281 -68.40 -14.86 1.60
CA ALA A 281 -69.54 -14.86 2.51
C ALA A 281 -70.88 -14.67 1.76
N GLN A 282 -70.91 -13.85 0.71
CA GLN A 282 -72.08 -13.67 -0.16
C GLN A 282 -72.37 -14.94 -0.99
N VAL A 283 -71.34 -15.57 -1.55
CA VAL A 283 -71.46 -16.85 -2.28
C VAL A 283 -71.88 -18.00 -1.35
N LYS A 284 -71.43 -18.01 -0.09
CA LYS A 284 -71.90 -18.97 0.94
C LYS A 284 -73.37 -18.77 1.31
N ALA A 285 -73.89 -17.54 1.29
CA ALA A 285 -75.27 -17.25 1.62
C ALA A 285 -76.25 -17.70 0.52
N GLU A 286 -75.86 -17.60 -0.75
CA GLU A 286 -76.66 -18.08 -1.89
C GLU A 286 -76.68 -19.60 -2.03
N VAL A 287 -75.60 -20.29 -1.63
CA VAL A 287 -75.51 -21.76 -1.69
C VAL A 287 -76.34 -22.47 -0.59
N ASN A 288 -76.73 -21.77 0.48
CA ASN A 288 -77.42 -22.35 1.63
C ASN A 288 -78.96 -22.46 1.49
N GLN A 289 -79.55 -22.17 0.32
CA GLN A 289 -81.01 -22.25 0.11
C GLN A 289 -81.48 -23.44 -0.74
N SER A 290 -80.60 -24.39 -1.11
CA SER A 290 -81.02 -25.55 -1.91
C SER A 290 -80.36 -26.86 -1.46
N SER A 291 -81.15 -27.74 -0.85
CA SER A 291 -80.90 -29.18 -0.74
C SER A 291 -82.24 -29.91 -0.76
N PRO A 292 -82.36 -31.11 -1.39
CA PRO A 292 -82.27 -32.38 -0.64
C PRO A 292 -81.76 -33.60 -1.50
N PRO A 293 -81.81 -34.88 -1.04
CA PRO A 293 -81.33 -35.42 0.24
C PRO A 293 -80.41 -36.68 0.13
N ALA A 294 -79.63 -36.87 1.19
CA ALA A 294 -79.26 -38.13 1.88
C ALA A 294 -78.61 -39.33 1.12
N THR A 295 -77.34 -39.59 1.49
CA THR A 295 -76.90 -40.93 1.92
C THR A 295 -75.88 -40.81 3.06
N ALA A 296 -76.03 -41.66 4.06
CA ALA A 296 -75.15 -41.78 5.21
C ALA A 296 -73.74 -42.27 4.82
N THR A 297 -72.69 -41.71 5.44
CA THR A 297 -71.72 -42.39 6.36
C THR A 297 -70.65 -41.37 6.79
N SER A 298 -70.25 -41.43 8.07
CA SER A 298 -69.31 -40.66 8.90
C SER A 298 -67.93 -40.24 8.30
N PRO A 299 -67.05 -39.53 9.05
CA PRO A 299 -67.17 -38.14 9.54
C PRO A 299 -65.90 -37.27 9.25
N LEU A 300 -66.11 -35.96 9.14
CA LEU A 300 -65.30 -34.82 9.64
C LEU A 300 -63.76 -34.92 9.72
N ALA A 301 -63.05 -34.01 9.01
CA ALA A 301 -62.03 -33.12 9.59
C ALA A 301 -61.58 -32.00 8.62
N THR A 302 -61.89 -30.76 9.00
CA THR A 302 -61.10 -29.49 8.90
C THR A 302 -59.94 -29.36 7.90
N SER A 303 -59.92 -28.24 7.16
CA SER A 303 -58.67 -27.67 6.59
C SER A 303 -58.21 -26.46 7.43
N PRO A 304 -57.10 -26.60 8.19
CA PRO A 304 -56.39 -25.52 8.88
C PRO A 304 -55.25 -24.97 8.02
N THR A 305 -54.60 -23.92 8.53
CA THR A 305 -53.26 -23.42 8.16
C THR A 305 -52.36 -24.54 7.61
N THR A 306 -51.92 -24.45 6.36
CA THR A 306 -51.09 -25.52 5.76
C THR A 306 -49.64 -25.39 6.24
N THR A 307 -49.41 -25.78 7.49
CA THR A 307 -48.09 -26.18 7.98
C THR A 307 -47.62 -27.35 7.10
N SER A 308 -46.42 -27.28 6.54
CA SER A 308 -45.83 -28.38 5.77
C SER A 308 -45.88 -29.69 6.58
N PRO A 309 -46.17 -30.83 5.93
CA PRO A 309 -46.26 -32.12 6.63
C PRO A 309 -44.93 -32.61 7.22
N TRP A 310 -43.79 -31.95 6.90
CA TRP A 310 -42.46 -32.35 7.35
C TRP A 310 -41.63 -31.18 7.93
N PRO A 311 -42.03 -30.63 9.09
CA PRO A 311 -41.40 -29.42 9.65
C PRO A 311 -39.91 -29.58 9.95
N ASP A 312 -39.45 -30.78 10.33
CA ASP A 312 -38.04 -31.04 10.61
C ASP A 312 -37.18 -31.04 9.34
N PHE A 313 -37.74 -31.51 8.21
CA PHE A 313 -37.08 -31.45 6.91
C PHE A 313 -36.97 -30.01 6.42
N ASP A 314 -38.07 -29.25 6.45
CA ASP A 314 -38.07 -27.85 6.01
C ASP A 314 -37.13 -26.99 6.86
N LYS A 315 -37.08 -27.23 8.17
CA LYS A 315 -36.12 -26.60 9.07
C LYS A 315 -34.68 -26.88 8.65
N SER A 316 -34.34 -28.14 8.38
CA SER A 316 -32.98 -28.53 7.99
C SER A 316 -32.58 -27.95 6.62
N VAL A 317 -33.51 -27.91 5.67
CA VAL A 317 -33.31 -27.25 4.36
C VAL A 317 -33.10 -25.75 4.53
N HIS A 318 -33.91 -25.09 5.37
CA HIS A 318 -33.79 -23.66 5.62
C HIS A 318 -32.47 -23.30 6.30
N GLU A 319 -32.04 -24.04 7.33
CA GLU A 319 -30.76 -23.82 8.01
C GLU A 319 -29.56 -23.90 7.05
N LEU A 320 -29.57 -24.88 6.12
CA LEU A 320 -28.52 -24.99 5.11
C LEU A 320 -28.57 -23.85 4.09
N ARG A 321 -29.76 -23.44 3.66
CA ARG A 321 -29.94 -22.30 2.72
C ARG A 321 -29.45 -21.00 3.33
N GLU A 322 -29.84 -20.70 4.56
CA GLU A 322 -29.39 -19.50 5.28
C GLU A 322 -27.87 -19.44 5.38
N TRP A 323 -27.25 -20.57 5.76
CA TRP A 323 -25.79 -20.65 5.82
C TRP A 323 -25.14 -20.47 4.44
N LEU A 324 -25.69 -21.06 3.38
CA LEU A 324 -25.19 -20.88 2.01
C LEU A 324 -25.31 -19.43 1.54
N THR A 325 -26.43 -18.75 1.82
CA THR A 325 -26.63 -17.33 1.48
C THR A 325 -25.59 -16.45 2.16
N LEU A 326 -25.36 -16.64 3.47
CA LEU A 326 -24.34 -15.89 4.21
C LEU A 326 -22.93 -16.12 3.66
N LEU A 327 -22.63 -17.35 3.24
CA LEU A 327 -21.36 -17.70 2.63
C LEU A 327 -21.19 -17.02 1.26
N GLU A 328 -22.24 -16.99 0.43
CA GLU A 328 -22.22 -16.30 -0.87
C GLU A 328 -22.01 -14.80 -0.73
N ASP A 329 -22.69 -14.15 0.23
CA ASP A 329 -22.49 -12.73 0.53
C ASP A 329 -21.04 -12.44 0.94
N LEU A 330 -20.47 -13.32 1.78
CA LEU A 330 -19.06 -13.23 2.17
C LEU A 330 -18.16 -13.36 0.94
N LEU A 331 -18.38 -14.35 0.07
CA LEU A 331 -17.58 -14.55 -1.15
C LEU A 331 -17.68 -13.37 -2.14
N ILE A 332 -18.84 -12.70 -2.21
CA ILE A 332 -19.04 -11.51 -3.07
C ILE A 332 -18.30 -10.30 -2.51
N SER A 333 -18.26 -10.16 -1.17
CA SER A 333 -17.60 -9.03 -0.51
C SER A 333 -16.07 -9.13 -0.43
N GLN A 334 -15.49 -10.31 -0.69
CA GLN A 334 -14.04 -10.52 -0.61
C GLN A 334 -13.28 -9.76 -1.71
N ARG A 335 -12.58 -8.70 -1.34
CA ARG A 335 -11.63 -7.98 -2.19
C ARG A 335 -10.25 -7.92 -1.54
N VAL A 336 -9.19 -7.95 -2.35
CA VAL A 336 -7.80 -7.81 -1.90
C VAL A 336 -7.07 -6.72 -2.67
N THR A 337 -5.99 -6.19 -2.10
CA THR A 337 -5.07 -5.32 -2.83
C THR A 337 -4.10 -6.18 -3.64
N VAL A 338 -4.17 -6.09 -4.97
CA VAL A 338 -3.24 -6.79 -5.88
C VAL A 338 -1.82 -6.29 -5.60
N CYS A 339 -0.84 -7.21 -5.57
CA CYS A 339 0.54 -6.98 -5.10
C CYS A 339 0.69 -6.72 -3.59
N ASP A 340 -0.33 -6.90 -2.75
CA ASP A 340 -0.14 -7.08 -1.30
C ASP A 340 -0.08 -8.58 -0.96
N VAL A 341 1.13 -9.12 -0.96
CA VAL A 341 1.38 -10.55 -0.73
C VAL A 341 0.83 -11.03 0.62
N LYS A 342 0.89 -10.19 1.67
CA LYS A 342 0.45 -10.57 3.01
C LYS A 342 -1.08 -10.62 3.10
N GLU A 343 -1.75 -9.62 2.53
CA GLU A 343 -3.21 -9.59 2.47
C GLU A 343 -3.75 -10.78 1.65
N ILE A 344 -3.16 -11.06 0.48
CA ILE A 344 -3.54 -12.20 -0.36
C ILE A 344 -3.36 -13.53 0.39
N GLU A 345 -2.23 -13.73 1.09
CA GLU A 345 -2.00 -14.93 1.91
C GLU A 345 -3.03 -15.12 3.03
N GLN A 346 -3.40 -14.03 3.71
CA GLN A 346 -4.38 -14.06 4.79
C GLN A 346 -5.78 -14.41 4.28
N ILE A 347 -6.21 -13.81 3.17
CA ILE A 347 -7.51 -14.13 2.56
C ILE A 347 -7.51 -15.54 1.96
N LEU A 348 -6.42 -15.97 1.34
CA LEU A 348 -6.27 -17.35 0.86
C LEU A 348 -6.34 -18.39 1.99
N ALA A 349 -5.76 -18.10 3.16
CA ALA A 349 -5.88 -18.95 4.34
C ALA A 349 -7.34 -19.00 4.84
N SER A 350 -8.02 -17.85 4.88
CA SER A 350 -9.44 -17.76 5.22
C SER A 350 -10.31 -18.56 4.24
N GLN A 351 -9.98 -18.50 2.94
CA GLN A 351 -10.67 -19.25 1.90
C GLN A 351 -10.47 -20.77 2.00
N LYS A 352 -9.28 -21.21 2.41
CA LYS A 352 -9.01 -22.63 2.70
C LYS A 352 -9.83 -23.11 3.90
N SER A 353 -9.96 -22.29 4.95
CA SER A 353 -10.82 -22.59 6.09
C SER A 353 -12.29 -22.67 5.67
N LEU A 354 -12.77 -21.74 4.85
CA LEU A 354 -14.15 -21.75 4.34
C LEU A 354 -14.45 -23.04 3.57
N LEU A 355 -13.56 -23.48 2.67
CA LEU A 355 -13.72 -24.75 1.95
C LEU A 355 -13.74 -25.97 2.90
N GLN A 356 -12.94 -25.94 3.96
CA GLN A 356 -12.98 -26.98 5.00
C GLN A 356 -14.31 -26.97 5.75
N ASP A 357 -14.87 -25.79 6.05
CA ASP A 357 -16.18 -25.65 6.69
C ASP A 357 -17.29 -26.19 5.79
N MET A 358 -17.21 -25.94 4.48
CA MET A 358 -18.14 -26.54 3.51
C MET A 358 -18.05 -28.07 3.51
N GLU A 359 -16.85 -28.63 3.46
CA GLU A 359 -16.67 -30.09 3.50
C GLU A 359 -17.17 -30.69 4.82
N SER A 360 -17.00 -29.97 5.95
CA SER A 360 -17.50 -30.41 7.26
C SER A 360 -19.04 -30.46 7.34
N ARG A 361 -19.73 -29.63 6.55
CA ARG A 361 -21.20 -29.56 6.48
C ARG A 361 -21.80 -30.45 5.39
N ARG A 362 -20.97 -31.03 4.52
CA ARG A 362 -21.40 -31.99 3.49
C ARG A 362 -22.24 -33.15 4.03
N PRO A 363 -21.95 -33.75 5.20
CA PRO A 363 -22.80 -34.79 5.78
C PRO A 363 -24.22 -34.32 6.11
N GLN A 364 -24.38 -33.05 6.50
CA GLN A 364 -25.70 -32.46 6.78
C GLN A 364 -26.52 -32.31 5.50
N LEU A 365 -25.88 -31.92 4.39
CA LEU A 365 -26.51 -31.95 3.07
C LEU A 365 -26.94 -33.37 2.71
N ASP A 366 -26.04 -34.35 2.80
CA ASP A 366 -26.34 -35.75 2.46
C ASP A 366 -27.48 -36.33 3.31
N GLU A 367 -27.59 -35.94 4.59
CA GLU A 367 -28.69 -36.29 5.47
C GLU A 367 -30.04 -35.71 5.01
N VAL A 368 -30.06 -34.42 4.64
CA VAL A 368 -31.25 -33.75 4.09
C VAL A 368 -31.68 -34.41 2.77
N LEU A 369 -30.73 -34.76 1.91
CA LEU A 369 -30.98 -35.47 0.66
C LEU A 369 -31.55 -36.87 0.89
N THR A 370 -30.98 -37.61 1.83
CA THR A 370 -31.46 -38.95 2.21
C THR A 370 -32.87 -38.88 2.81
N THR A 371 -33.14 -37.85 3.60
CA THR A 371 -34.46 -37.60 4.19
C THR A 371 -35.48 -37.28 3.09
N ALA A 372 -35.14 -36.39 2.16
CA ALA A 372 -35.99 -36.07 1.02
C ALA A 372 -36.35 -37.27 0.15
N ASP A 373 -35.41 -38.18 -0.10
CA ASP A 373 -35.66 -39.40 -0.88
C ASP A 373 -36.66 -40.33 -0.17
N LYS A 374 -36.56 -40.48 1.15
CA LYS A 374 -37.54 -41.23 1.95
C LYS A 374 -38.91 -40.56 1.90
N LEU A 375 -38.96 -39.24 2.12
CA LEU A 375 -40.20 -38.47 2.07
C LEU A 375 -40.89 -38.57 0.70
N GLN A 376 -40.12 -38.57 -0.39
CA GLN A 376 -40.68 -38.76 -1.74
C GLN A 376 -41.25 -40.17 -1.96
N GLN A 377 -40.70 -41.20 -1.32
CA GLN A 377 -41.21 -42.57 -1.39
C GLN A 377 -42.49 -42.75 -0.54
N ASP A 378 -42.55 -42.09 0.62
CA ASP A 378 -43.64 -42.22 1.59
C ASP A 378 -44.81 -41.25 1.33
N ALA A 379 -44.59 -40.18 0.55
CA ALA A 379 -45.59 -39.17 0.26
C ALA A 379 -46.81 -39.74 -0.47
N SER A 380 -47.99 -39.44 0.06
CA SER A 380 -49.28 -39.99 -0.42
C SER A 380 -49.84 -39.30 -1.66
N ASN A 381 -49.39 -38.08 -1.98
CA ASN A 381 -49.85 -37.30 -3.13
C ASN A 381 -48.67 -36.80 -3.99
N ASP A 382 -48.93 -36.51 -5.27
CA ASP A 382 -47.90 -36.04 -6.22
C ASP A 382 -47.42 -34.62 -5.95
N ASN A 383 -48.25 -33.77 -5.33
CA ASN A 383 -47.90 -32.38 -5.05
C ASN A 383 -46.80 -32.29 -4.00
N ASP A 384 -46.89 -33.07 -2.92
CA ASP A 384 -45.88 -33.08 -1.86
C ASP A 384 -44.56 -33.71 -2.37
N ARG A 385 -44.64 -34.77 -3.18
CA ARG A 385 -43.47 -35.34 -3.87
C ARG A 385 -42.75 -34.30 -4.72
N ARG A 386 -43.52 -33.48 -5.44
CA ARG A 386 -42.99 -32.41 -6.28
C ARG A 386 -42.36 -31.30 -5.46
N ALA A 387 -43.02 -30.84 -4.39
CA ALA A 387 -42.51 -29.79 -3.50
C ALA A 387 -41.16 -30.18 -2.86
N VAL A 388 -41.05 -31.40 -2.30
CA VAL A 388 -39.79 -31.91 -1.73
C VAL A 388 -38.69 -31.98 -2.80
N ARG A 389 -39.03 -32.45 -4.01
CA ARG A 389 -38.07 -32.52 -5.12
C ARG A 389 -37.56 -31.14 -5.54
N GLU A 390 -38.44 -30.15 -5.63
CA GLU A 390 -38.08 -28.77 -5.98
C GLU A 390 -37.18 -28.14 -4.90
N GLN A 391 -37.53 -28.31 -3.61
CA GLN A 391 -36.71 -27.82 -2.50
C GLN A 391 -35.29 -28.40 -2.51
N VAL A 392 -35.16 -29.72 -2.70
CA VAL A 392 -33.87 -30.41 -2.75
C VAL A 392 -33.07 -30.05 -3.99
N THR A 393 -33.72 -29.95 -5.15
CA THR A 393 -33.04 -29.56 -6.39
C THR A 393 -32.44 -28.16 -6.25
N SER A 394 -33.21 -27.21 -5.72
CA SER A 394 -32.74 -25.85 -5.50
C SER A 394 -31.64 -25.78 -4.42
N LEU A 395 -31.73 -26.57 -3.34
CA LEU A 395 -30.67 -26.62 -2.32
C LEU A 395 -29.34 -27.17 -2.89
N ARG A 396 -29.40 -28.25 -3.70
CA ARG A 396 -28.22 -28.80 -4.37
C ARG A 396 -27.58 -27.78 -5.31
N GLN A 397 -28.39 -27.11 -6.13
CA GLN A 397 -27.91 -26.07 -7.04
C GLN A 397 -27.23 -24.92 -6.29
N HIS A 398 -27.79 -24.49 -5.16
CA HIS A 398 -27.21 -23.45 -4.30
C HIS A 398 -25.87 -23.90 -3.71
N TRP A 399 -25.81 -25.13 -3.18
CA TRP A 399 -24.58 -25.71 -2.65
C TRP A 399 -23.47 -25.80 -3.72
N ASP A 400 -23.79 -26.35 -4.88
CA ASP A 400 -22.83 -26.54 -5.98
C ASP A 400 -22.34 -25.18 -6.52
N ALA A 401 -23.23 -24.19 -6.61
CA ALA A 401 -22.88 -22.83 -7.02
C ALA A 401 -21.93 -22.16 -6.01
N ALA A 402 -22.24 -22.23 -4.72
CA ALA A 402 -21.44 -21.67 -3.64
C ALA A 402 -20.05 -22.35 -3.57
N LEU A 403 -19.99 -23.69 -3.63
CA LEU A 403 -18.75 -24.44 -3.62
C LEU A 403 -17.89 -24.10 -4.84
N GLY A 404 -18.48 -24.09 -6.04
CA GLY A 404 -17.78 -23.73 -7.26
C GLY A 404 -17.30 -22.28 -7.26
N ARG A 405 -18.02 -21.35 -6.61
CA ARG A 405 -17.55 -19.96 -6.42
C ARG A 405 -16.37 -19.92 -5.44
N ALA A 406 -16.45 -20.64 -4.33
CA ALA A 406 -15.40 -20.70 -3.33
C ALA A 406 -14.09 -21.29 -3.89
N GLU A 407 -14.17 -22.39 -4.65
CA GLU A 407 -13.03 -23.01 -5.30
C GLU A 407 -12.40 -22.11 -6.36
N ARG A 408 -13.22 -21.45 -7.19
CA ARG A 408 -12.73 -20.48 -8.19
C ARG A 408 -12.00 -19.31 -7.54
N ARG A 409 -12.56 -18.72 -6.47
CA ARG A 409 -11.91 -17.62 -5.76
C ARG A 409 -10.59 -18.05 -5.12
N LYS A 410 -10.53 -19.26 -4.55
CA LYS A 410 -9.28 -19.82 -4.03
C LYS A 410 -8.21 -19.95 -5.11
N THR A 411 -8.55 -20.54 -6.26
CA THR A 411 -7.62 -20.69 -7.40
C THR A 411 -7.16 -19.33 -7.90
N GLN A 412 -8.07 -18.36 -8.05
CA GLN A 412 -7.73 -16.99 -8.44
C GLN A 412 -6.73 -16.34 -7.47
N LEU A 413 -6.88 -16.55 -6.15
CA LEU A 413 -5.95 -16.02 -5.14
C LEU A 413 -4.60 -16.75 -5.15
N ASP A 414 -4.58 -18.07 -5.35
CA ASP A 414 -3.33 -18.86 -5.50
C ASP A 414 -2.54 -18.38 -6.74
N ASP A 415 -3.22 -18.17 -7.87
CA ASP A 415 -2.62 -17.68 -9.12
C ASP A 415 -2.13 -16.23 -8.97
N MET A 416 -2.97 -15.34 -8.41
CA MET A 416 -2.60 -13.95 -8.11
C MET A 416 -1.36 -13.88 -7.22
N LEU A 417 -1.28 -14.71 -6.17
CA LEU A 417 -0.15 -14.75 -5.25
C LEU A 417 1.14 -15.15 -5.97
N LEU A 418 1.09 -16.15 -6.84
CA LEU A 418 2.23 -16.60 -7.63
C LEU A 418 2.74 -15.49 -8.55
N GLU A 419 1.83 -14.85 -9.29
CA GLU A 419 2.15 -13.78 -10.23
C GLU A 419 2.69 -12.54 -9.52
N CYS A 420 2.09 -12.14 -8.39
CA CYS A 420 2.58 -11.03 -7.57
C CYS A 420 3.99 -11.29 -7.04
N ARG A 421 4.29 -12.50 -6.56
CA ARG A 421 5.63 -12.87 -6.10
C ARG A 421 6.66 -12.84 -7.23
N GLN A 422 6.30 -13.33 -8.41
CA GLN A 422 7.19 -13.28 -9.57
C GLN A 422 7.43 -11.84 -10.03
N PHE A 423 6.39 -11.01 -10.05
CA PHE A 423 6.49 -9.59 -10.34
C PHE A 423 7.42 -8.88 -9.34
N HIS A 424 7.20 -9.07 -8.03
CA HIS A 424 8.04 -8.47 -6.99
C HIS A 424 9.51 -8.91 -7.06
N GLN A 425 9.77 -10.19 -7.32
CA GLN A 425 11.14 -10.69 -7.46
C GLN A 425 11.86 -10.00 -8.62
N ASN A 426 11.24 -10.02 -9.81
CA ASN A 426 11.80 -9.37 -11.00
C ASN A 426 11.96 -7.85 -10.80
N TYR A 427 11.01 -7.21 -10.11
CA TYR A 427 11.04 -5.80 -9.80
C TYR A 427 12.22 -5.46 -8.90
N ALA A 428 12.42 -6.22 -7.82
CA ALA A 428 13.53 -6.04 -6.89
C ALA A 428 14.90 -6.29 -7.55
N ASP A 429 14.98 -7.26 -8.48
CA ASP A 429 16.19 -7.50 -9.26
C ASP A 429 16.52 -6.29 -10.16
N LEU A 430 15.52 -5.74 -10.84
CA LEU A 430 15.69 -4.51 -11.63
C LEU A 430 16.04 -3.31 -10.74
N GLU A 431 15.41 -3.13 -9.59
CA GLU A 431 15.69 -2.02 -8.69
C GLU A 431 17.12 -2.01 -8.16
N ARG A 432 17.67 -3.20 -7.85
CA ARG A 432 19.07 -3.36 -7.44
C ARG A 432 20.02 -2.95 -8.55
N TRP A 433 19.74 -3.39 -9.77
CA TRP A 433 20.53 -3.01 -10.93
C TRP A 433 20.42 -1.49 -11.23
N LEU A 434 19.21 -0.93 -11.19
CA LEU A 434 18.99 0.51 -11.35
C LEU A 434 19.78 1.33 -10.33
N ALA A 435 19.78 0.91 -9.05
CA ALA A 435 20.54 1.60 -8.00
C ALA A 435 22.04 1.57 -8.29
N GLN A 436 22.59 0.41 -8.67
CA GLN A 436 24.01 0.30 -9.03
C GLN A 436 24.37 1.23 -10.18
N VAL A 437 23.56 1.27 -11.24
CA VAL A 437 23.82 2.13 -12.40
C VAL A 437 23.69 3.61 -12.03
N GLU A 438 22.70 3.98 -11.21
CA GLU A 438 22.51 5.35 -10.72
C GLU A 438 23.74 5.81 -9.92
N ASP A 439 24.24 4.98 -8.99
CA ASP A 439 25.46 5.24 -8.21
C ASP A 439 26.70 5.37 -9.12
N GLU A 440 26.85 4.48 -10.11
CA GLU A 440 27.93 4.55 -11.09
C GLU A 440 27.86 5.84 -11.92
N LEU A 441 26.67 6.29 -12.27
CA LEU A 441 26.46 7.55 -12.99
C LEU A 441 26.72 8.76 -12.09
N ASP A 442 26.54 8.68 -10.77
CA ASP A 442 26.77 9.77 -9.82
C ASP A 442 28.27 9.92 -9.50
N ALA A 443 28.99 8.80 -9.48
CA ALA A 443 30.45 8.79 -9.29
C ALA A 443 31.24 9.28 -10.52
N ARG A 444 30.62 9.34 -11.71
CA ARG A 444 31.29 9.74 -12.95
C ARG A 444 31.34 11.27 -13.10
N PRO A 445 32.49 11.85 -13.43
CA PRO A 445 32.58 13.28 -13.71
C PRO A 445 31.81 13.62 -15.01
N ILE A 446 30.86 14.55 -14.92
CA ILE A 446 30.01 15.00 -16.04
C ILE A 446 30.82 15.63 -17.19
N ARG A 447 32.03 16.13 -16.89
CA ARG A 447 32.96 16.69 -17.88
C ARG A 447 34.33 16.05 -17.77
N PRO A 448 34.98 15.71 -18.91
CA PRO A 448 36.36 15.26 -18.91
C PRO A 448 37.28 16.39 -18.42
N GLU A 449 38.11 16.12 -17.41
CA GLU A 449 39.10 17.06 -16.88
C GLU A 449 40.39 17.08 -17.72
N SER A 450 40.54 16.13 -18.64
CA SER A 450 41.65 16.06 -19.59
C SER A 450 41.27 15.30 -20.87
N PRO A 451 41.95 15.57 -22.00
CA PRO A 451 41.72 14.85 -23.27
C PRO A 451 41.89 13.33 -23.16
N GLN A 452 42.71 12.84 -22.22
CA GLN A 452 42.96 11.41 -22.02
C GLN A 452 41.81 10.69 -21.30
N GLN A 453 40.99 11.42 -20.53
CA GLN A 453 39.82 10.87 -19.85
C GLN A 453 38.62 10.69 -20.81
N VAL A 454 38.58 11.44 -21.91
CA VAL A 454 37.50 11.41 -22.91
C VAL A 454 37.27 10.01 -23.46
N ASP A 455 38.31 9.35 -23.98
CA ASP A 455 38.20 8.01 -24.56
C ASP A 455 37.74 6.97 -23.53
N THR A 456 38.10 7.18 -22.26
CA THR A 456 37.70 6.31 -21.15
C THR A 456 36.22 6.50 -20.85
N LEU A 457 35.75 7.75 -20.76
CA LEU A 457 34.33 8.08 -20.53
C LEU A 457 33.44 7.58 -21.69
N ILE A 458 33.87 7.75 -22.94
CA ILE A 458 33.11 7.24 -24.11
C ILE A 458 32.94 5.71 -24.02
N LYS A 459 34.02 4.96 -23.74
CA LYS A 459 33.94 3.51 -23.57
C LYS A 459 33.01 3.10 -22.43
N GLN A 460 33.07 3.83 -21.31
CA GLN A 460 32.20 3.59 -20.15
C GLN A 460 30.73 3.90 -20.46
N HIS A 461 30.43 4.91 -21.28
CA HIS A 461 29.07 5.20 -21.74
C HIS A 461 28.56 4.17 -22.74
N GLN A 462 29.40 3.70 -23.65
CA GLN A 462 29.04 2.63 -24.59
C GLN A 462 28.73 1.31 -23.86
N ALA A 463 29.56 0.92 -22.90
CA ALA A 463 29.32 -0.27 -22.09
C ALA A 463 28.00 -0.15 -21.30
N LEU A 464 27.73 1.02 -20.73
CA LEU A 464 26.47 1.26 -20.04
C LEU A 464 25.26 1.24 -21.00
N GLN A 465 25.41 1.73 -22.24
CA GLN A 465 24.35 1.66 -23.25
C GLN A 465 23.99 0.22 -23.60
N GLU A 466 25.00 -0.64 -23.81
CA GLU A 466 24.78 -2.07 -24.06
C GLU A 466 24.04 -2.73 -22.88
N GLU A 467 24.39 -2.36 -21.65
CA GLU A 467 23.74 -2.86 -20.44
C GLU A 467 22.28 -2.39 -20.34
N VAL A 468 22.01 -1.11 -20.60
CA VAL A 468 20.66 -0.53 -20.61
C VAL A 468 19.79 -1.16 -21.70
N ASP A 469 20.32 -1.34 -22.90
CA ASP A 469 19.62 -2.01 -24.01
C ASP A 469 19.26 -3.46 -23.65
N SER A 470 20.16 -4.15 -22.94
CA SER A 470 19.89 -5.53 -22.48
C SER A 470 18.79 -5.59 -21.40
N HIS A 471 18.67 -4.56 -20.56
CA HIS A 471 17.66 -4.48 -19.49
C HIS A 471 16.30 -3.95 -19.99
N GLN A 472 16.23 -3.32 -21.16
CA GLN A 472 14.96 -2.89 -21.76
C GLN A 472 13.95 -4.05 -21.89
N ALA A 473 14.41 -5.25 -22.26
CA ALA A 473 13.56 -6.44 -22.35
C ALA A 473 12.99 -6.87 -20.99
N VAL A 474 13.74 -6.66 -19.90
CA VAL A 474 13.30 -6.95 -18.53
C VAL A 474 12.23 -5.95 -18.10
N VAL A 475 12.44 -4.66 -18.38
CA VAL A 475 11.48 -3.58 -18.12
C VAL A 475 10.17 -3.82 -18.87
N ASP A 476 10.24 -4.17 -20.16
CA ASP A 476 9.06 -4.49 -20.98
C ASP A 476 8.32 -5.73 -20.45
N GLY A 477 9.07 -6.73 -19.97
CA GLY A 477 8.51 -7.92 -19.32
C GLY A 477 7.77 -7.57 -18.04
N LEU A 478 8.39 -6.79 -17.15
CA LEU A 478 7.78 -6.31 -15.90
C LEU A 478 6.53 -5.47 -16.14
N ARG A 479 6.57 -4.60 -17.15
CA ARG A 479 5.42 -3.81 -17.57
C ARG A 479 4.25 -4.70 -18.00
N LYS A 480 4.50 -5.70 -18.86
CA LYS A 480 3.48 -6.66 -19.28
C LYS A 480 2.90 -7.44 -18.11
N MET A 481 3.75 -7.84 -17.15
CA MET A 481 3.27 -8.52 -15.94
C MET A 481 2.38 -7.61 -15.11
N ALA A 482 2.76 -6.35 -14.90
CA ALA A 482 1.92 -5.40 -14.16
C ALA A 482 0.61 -5.10 -14.89
N GLU A 483 0.63 -4.88 -16.20
CA GLU A 483 -0.58 -4.67 -17.02
C GLU A 483 -1.51 -5.88 -16.95
N LYS A 484 -0.97 -7.10 -17.05
CA LYS A 484 -1.71 -8.35 -16.86
C LYS A 484 -2.37 -8.42 -15.49
N LEU A 485 -1.62 -8.15 -14.41
CA LEU A 485 -2.15 -8.13 -13.04
C LEU A 485 -3.29 -7.11 -12.87
N ILE A 486 -3.19 -5.94 -13.52
CA ILE A 486 -4.20 -4.88 -13.43
C ILE A 486 -5.48 -5.26 -14.20
N GLU A 487 -5.34 -5.90 -15.37
CA GLU A 487 -6.46 -6.28 -16.21
C GLU A 487 -7.20 -7.51 -15.66
N GLU A 488 -6.45 -8.58 -15.37
CA GLU A 488 -7.00 -9.87 -14.97
C GLU A 488 -7.66 -9.84 -13.58
N TYR A 489 -7.19 -8.97 -12.69
CA TYR A 489 -7.71 -8.81 -11.34
C TYR A 489 -8.39 -7.45 -11.13
N SER A 490 -9.03 -6.91 -12.16
CA SER A 490 -9.70 -5.60 -12.12
C SER A 490 -10.88 -5.51 -11.14
N GLU A 491 -11.46 -6.65 -10.74
CA GLU A 491 -12.48 -6.73 -9.68
C GLU A 491 -11.88 -6.53 -8.27
N ASP A 492 -10.57 -6.68 -8.11
CA ASP A 492 -9.82 -6.41 -6.88
C ASP A 492 -9.21 -4.99 -6.89
N ASP A 493 -8.58 -4.58 -5.78
CA ASP A 493 -7.93 -3.27 -5.72
C ASP A 493 -6.54 -3.32 -6.38
N THR A 494 -6.45 -2.77 -7.60
CA THR A 494 -5.23 -2.79 -8.43
C THR A 494 -4.30 -1.60 -8.19
N ARG A 495 -4.56 -0.75 -7.18
CA ARG A 495 -3.78 0.50 -6.97
C ARG A 495 -2.28 0.27 -6.80
N ASN A 496 -1.89 -0.76 -6.05
CA ASN A 496 -0.48 -0.99 -5.73
C ASN A 496 0.29 -1.45 -6.99
N ALA A 497 -0.27 -2.38 -7.78
CA ALA A 497 0.28 -2.76 -9.07
C ALA A 497 0.47 -1.56 -10.01
N ARG A 498 -0.51 -0.64 -10.07
CA ARG A 498 -0.43 0.61 -10.86
C ARG A 498 0.68 1.53 -10.36
N THR A 499 0.76 1.77 -9.06
CA THR A 499 1.80 2.62 -8.46
C THR A 499 3.20 2.06 -8.70
N GLN A 500 3.40 0.75 -8.58
CA GLN A 500 4.70 0.12 -8.85
C GLN A 500 5.10 0.24 -10.33
N LEU A 501 4.14 0.04 -11.24
CA LEU A 501 4.35 0.22 -12.68
C LEU A 501 4.73 1.67 -13.04
N GLU A 502 4.04 2.65 -12.44
CA GLU A 502 4.33 4.07 -12.63
C GLU A 502 5.71 4.44 -12.09
N ARG A 503 6.07 3.95 -10.89
CA ARG A 503 7.41 4.14 -10.30
C ARG A 503 8.51 3.59 -11.18
N LEU A 504 8.34 2.36 -11.69
CA LEU A 504 9.29 1.72 -12.60
C LEU A 504 9.42 2.51 -13.91
N SER A 505 8.31 2.93 -14.49
CA SER A 505 8.28 3.74 -15.71
C SER A 505 9.02 5.07 -15.55
N ASN A 506 8.78 5.76 -14.43
CA ASN A 506 9.38 7.05 -14.12
C ASN A 506 10.88 6.92 -13.82
N ARG A 507 11.30 5.89 -13.06
CA ARG A 507 12.71 5.65 -12.77
C ARG A 507 13.48 5.24 -14.03
N TRP A 508 12.93 4.35 -14.84
CA TRP A 508 13.52 3.96 -16.13
C TRP A 508 13.71 5.16 -17.06
N SER A 509 12.67 5.99 -17.20
CA SER A 509 12.74 7.19 -18.04
C SER A 509 13.75 8.21 -17.53
N ARG A 510 13.89 8.38 -16.20
CA ARG A 510 14.93 9.22 -15.60
C ARG A 510 16.33 8.71 -15.90
N LEU A 511 16.56 7.40 -15.81
CA LEU A 511 17.85 6.79 -16.17
C LEU A 511 18.20 7.07 -17.63
N LEU A 512 17.27 6.79 -18.55
CA LEU A 512 17.48 7.01 -19.98
C LEU A 512 17.81 8.47 -20.29
N ASN A 513 17.06 9.42 -19.72
CA ASN A 513 17.33 10.85 -19.91
C ASN A 513 18.70 11.25 -19.37
N ARG A 514 19.05 10.80 -18.16
CA ARG A 514 20.33 11.10 -17.51
C ARG A 514 21.52 10.52 -18.28
N GLN A 515 21.37 9.33 -18.86
CA GLN A 515 22.38 8.74 -19.72
C GLN A 515 22.60 9.57 -20.99
N VAL A 516 21.52 10.03 -21.64
CA VAL A 516 21.60 10.92 -22.81
C VAL A 516 22.29 12.24 -22.45
N GLU A 517 21.91 12.86 -21.33
CA GLU A 517 22.53 14.11 -20.85
C GLU A 517 24.02 13.97 -20.57
N ASN A 518 24.46 12.86 -19.96
CA ASN A 518 25.88 12.61 -19.70
C ASN A 518 26.68 12.36 -20.99
N ILE A 519 26.08 11.69 -21.99
CA ILE A 519 26.70 11.51 -23.31
C ILE A 519 26.85 12.87 -24.00
N ASP A 520 25.80 13.68 -24.01
CA ASP A 520 25.82 15.03 -24.58
C ASP A 520 26.82 15.94 -23.86
N GLY A 521 26.92 15.83 -22.54
CA GLY A 521 27.91 16.53 -21.70
C GLY A 521 29.36 16.14 -22.04
N CYS A 522 29.62 14.84 -22.22
CA CYS A 522 30.94 14.35 -22.64
C CYS A 522 31.33 14.85 -24.04
N VAL A 523 30.39 14.79 -25.01
CA VAL A 523 30.62 15.27 -26.39
C VAL A 523 30.77 16.80 -26.43
N GLY A 524 29.97 17.54 -25.65
CA GLY A 524 30.07 18.99 -25.52
C GLY A 524 31.36 19.44 -24.84
N GLY A 525 31.82 18.71 -23.82
CA GLY A 525 33.12 18.93 -23.16
C GLY A 525 34.30 18.67 -24.09
N LEU A 526 34.22 17.65 -24.94
CA LEU A 526 35.18 17.35 -26.01
C LEU A 526 35.38 18.54 -26.96
N LEU A 527 34.27 19.08 -27.46
CA LEU A 527 34.29 20.26 -28.34
C LEU A 527 34.88 21.47 -27.62
N ALA A 528 34.61 21.66 -26.32
CA ALA A 528 35.16 22.77 -25.54
C ALA A 528 36.67 22.64 -25.28
N VAL A 529 37.16 21.44 -24.98
CA VAL A 529 38.60 21.17 -24.73
C VAL A 529 39.41 21.28 -26.04
N GLU A 530 38.85 20.87 -27.19
CA GLU A 530 39.50 21.06 -28.49
C GLU A 530 39.55 22.54 -28.94
N VAL A 531 38.59 23.35 -28.52
CA VAL A 531 38.58 24.80 -28.76
C VAL A 531 39.65 25.50 -27.92
N ASP A 532 39.87 25.08 -26.67
CA ASP A 532 40.87 25.68 -25.78
C ASP A 532 42.31 25.22 -26.08
N ALA A 533 42.48 24.05 -26.71
CA ALA A 533 43.80 23.51 -27.05
C ALA A 533 44.40 24.04 -28.36
N SER A 534 43.61 24.59 -29.29
CA SER A 534 44.07 24.75 -30.68
C SER A 534 44.09 26.14 -31.28
N THR A 535 43.50 27.19 -30.70
CA THR A 535 43.53 28.50 -31.39
C THR A 535 43.50 29.73 -30.48
N GLY A 536 44.69 30.23 -30.16
CA GLY A 536 44.99 31.61 -30.52
C GLY A 536 45.30 31.74 -32.02
N ALA A 537 44.42 31.28 -32.93
CA ALA A 537 44.36 31.63 -34.38
C ALA A 537 43.46 30.67 -35.21
N THR A 538 42.23 31.07 -35.51
CA THR A 538 41.35 30.49 -36.54
C THR A 538 42.09 29.98 -37.79
N LEU A 539 41.90 28.69 -38.15
CA LEU A 539 41.53 28.15 -39.48
C LEU A 539 42.01 26.70 -39.70
N ARG A 540 41.08 25.74 -39.61
CA ARG A 540 40.69 24.81 -40.70
C ARG A 540 39.64 23.85 -40.16
N ALA A 541 38.48 23.84 -40.81
CA ALA A 541 37.48 22.80 -40.63
C ALA A 541 38.16 21.43 -40.78
N TYR A 542 38.07 20.60 -39.75
CA TYR A 542 38.42 19.20 -39.87
C TYR A 542 37.36 18.56 -40.76
N ASP A 543 37.79 17.98 -41.87
CA ASP A 543 36.93 17.29 -42.83
C ASP A 543 36.31 16.08 -42.13
N ALA A 544 34.97 16.05 -42.05
CA ALA A 544 34.17 15.02 -41.40
C ALA A 544 34.27 13.64 -42.08
N SER A 545 35.16 13.49 -43.07
CA SER A 545 35.39 12.30 -43.88
C SER A 545 36.43 11.33 -43.31
N SER A 546 37.16 11.69 -42.25
CA SER A 546 38.25 10.87 -41.68
C SER A 546 38.05 10.41 -40.22
N ALA A 547 36.89 10.69 -39.61
CA ALA A 547 36.51 10.01 -38.37
C ALA A 547 36.19 8.53 -38.70
N PRO A 548 36.59 7.55 -37.86
CA PRO A 548 36.11 6.19 -38.03
C PRO A 548 34.58 6.23 -37.96
N GLU A 549 33.93 5.85 -39.07
CA GLU A 549 32.47 5.80 -39.33
C GLU A 549 31.63 5.01 -38.31
N ARG A 550 32.19 4.65 -37.15
CA ARG A 550 31.55 3.86 -36.09
C ARG A 550 31.35 4.59 -34.76
N ALA A 551 31.82 5.83 -34.61
CA ALA A 551 31.62 6.57 -33.37
C ALA A 551 30.46 7.57 -33.52
N VAL A 552 29.31 7.18 -32.98
CA VAL A 552 28.12 8.01 -32.74
C VAL A 552 27.24 8.25 -33.97
N ASP A 553 26.54 7.19 -34.38
CA ASP A 553 25.30 7.38 -35.13
C ASP A 553 24.26 8.04 -34.20
N ARG A 554 24.09 9.36 -34.31
CA ARG A 554 23.04 10.12 -33.62
C ARG A 554 21.62 9.63 -33.97
N HIS A 555 21.46 8.80 -35.02
CA HIS A 555 20.18 8.20 -35.41
C HIS A 555 19.98 6.79 -34.88
N ALA A 556 21.00 6.16 -34.25
CA ALA A 556 20.86 4.89 -33.54
C ALA A 556 20.32 5.07 -32.11
N TYR A 557 20.35 6.30 -31.59
CA TYR A 557 19.64 6.65 -30.36
C TYR A 557 18.17 6.84 -30.70
N HIS A 558 17.37 5.81 -30.43
CA HIS A 558 15.93 5.93 -30.49
C HIS A 558 15.49 7.03 -29.52
N PRO A 559 14.84 8.12 -29.99
CA PRO A 559 14.17 9.01 -29.08
C PRO A 559 13.10 8.20 -28.36
N VAL A 560 13.03 8.35 -27.04
CA VAL A 560 11.94 7.84 -26.19
C VAL A 560 10.62 8.02 -26.95
N PRO A 561 9.85 6.94 -27.23
CA PRO A 561 8.52 7.09 -27.79
C PRO A 561 7.74 8.03 -26.88
N ARG A 562 7.22 9.12 -27.45
CA ARG A 562 6.40 10.14 -26.77
C ARG A 562 5.03 9.61 -26.29
N ASP A 563 4.93 8.31 -26.04
CA ASP A 563 3.71 7.65 -25.59
C ASP A 563 3.68 7.46 -24.07
N PHE A 564 4.49 8.22 -23.32
CA PHE A 564 4.32 8.46 -21.88
C PHE A 564 3.26 9.54 -21.59
N LYS A 565 2.16 9.52 -22.35
CA LYS A 565 0.89 10.10 -21.92
C LYS A 565 -0.08 8.95 -21.71
N LEU A 566 -0.06 8.37 -20.52
CA LEU A 566 -1.28 7.74 -20.01
C LEU A 566 -2.30 8.87 -19.87
N VAL A 567 -3.23 8.85 -20.83
CA VAL A 567 -4.40 9.68 -20.89
C VAL A 567 -5.20 9.44 -19.61
N TYR A 568 -5.09 10.39 -18.69
CA TYR A 568 -6.09 10.62 -17.66
C TYR A 568 -7.35 11.13 -18.40
N GLN A 569 -8.22 10.21 -18.82
CA GLN A 569 -9.62 10.52 -19.01
C GLN A 569 -10.39 9.73 -17.96
N GLY A 570 -10.76 10.46 -16.90
CA GLY A 570 -11.73 9.98 -15.93
C GLY A 570 -13.00 9.56 -16.66
N SER A 571 -13.46 8.34 -16.39
CA SER A 571 -14.87 8.02 -16.53
C SER A 571 -15.63 8.87 -15.53
N ALA A 572 -16.08 10.03 -16.02
CA ALA A 572 -17.22 10.69 -15.45
C ALA A 572 -18.41 9.75 -15.64
N TYR A 573 -18.95 9.27 -14.53
CA TYR A 573 -20.37 9.00 -14.42
C TYR A 573 -21.13 10.20 -15.00
N ARG A 574 -21.90 9.98 -16.06
CA ARG A 574 -23.03 10.82 -16.41
C ARG A 574 -24.16 9.95 -16.96
N ASP A 575 -25.26 10.06 -16.23
CA ASP A 575 -26.59 9.57 -16.50
C ASP A 575 -27.02 9.62 -17.97
N SER A 576 -27.63 8.53 -18.44
CA SER A 576 -28.89 8.49 -19.19
C SER A 576 -29.39 7.06 -19.29
#